data_AF-A0A3B8QSV3-F1
#
_entry.id   AF-A0A3B8QSV3-F1
#
_cell.length_a   1.000
_cell.length_b   1.000
_cell.length_c   1.000
_cell.angle_alpha   90.00
_cell.angle_beta   90.00
_cell.angle_gamma   90.00
#
_symmetry.space_group_name_H-M   'P 1'
#
loop_
_entity.id
_entity.type
_entity.pdbx_description
1 polymer ?
#
loop_
_entity_poly.entity_id
_entity_poly.type
_entity_poly.pdbx_seq_one_letter_code
_entity_poly.pdbx_strand_id
1 'polypeptide(L)'
;LDSWDLGTGAQDDGAGVVHSMQALWLLKQAGYQPRHTMRIVLFANEEFGLEGARDYAASGLEPGRIHIAGVESDGGSGAPRGFSLPGFFHEEHPEIIAELNTLL
;
A
#
# COMPACT_ATOMS: atom_id res chain seq x y z
N LEU A 1 5.36 6.58 -7.63
CA LEU A 1 5.92 6.17 -8.97
C LEU A 1 6.62 7.36 -9.61
N ASP A 2 5.89 8.47 -9.66
CA ASP A 2 6.47 9.80 -9.70
C ASP A 2 7.28 10.09 -8.43
N SER A 3 8.08 11.15 -8.51
CA SER A 3 8.89 11.68 -7.43
C SER A 3 9.18 13.15 -7.72
N TRP A 4 9.64 13.90 -6.71
CA TRP A 4 10.26 15.21 -6.92
C TRP A 4 11.45 15.18 -7.89
N ASP A 5 11.70 16.32 -8.54
CA ASP A 5 12.62 16.49 -9.67
C ASP A 5 14.09 16.74 -9.29
N LEU A 6 14.35 17.23 -8.07
CA LEU A 6 15.71 17.57 -7.61
C LEU A 6 16.53 16.34 -7.17
N GLY A 7 15.87 15.21 -6.93
CA GLY A 7 16.48 13.95 -6.52
C GLY A 7 16.29 12.86 -7.58
N THR A 8 16.46 11.61 -7.16
CA THR A 8 16.24 10.43 -8.03
C THR A 8 15.00 9.62 -7.63
N GLY A 9 14.21 10.12 -6.68
CA GLY A 9 13.02 9.42 -6.16
C GLY A 9 13.30 8.05 -5.54
N ALA A 10 14.53 7.78 -5.08
CA ALA A 10 14.89 6.43 -4.63
C ALA A 10 14.19 6.03 -3.32
N GLN A 11 14.00 6.98 -2.40
CA GLN A 11 13.27 6.77 -1.16
C GLN A 11 11.77 6.98 -1.36
N ASP A 12 11.43 8.00 -2.12
CA ASP A 12 10.08 8.54 -2.31
C ASP A 12 9.82 8.66 -3.82
N ASP A 13 9.13 7.72 -4.47
CA ASP A 13 8.60 6.42 -3.94
C ASP A 13 9.22 5.19 -4.64
N GLY A 14 10.47 5.29 -5.09
CA GLY A 14 11.17 4.19 -5.74
C GLY A 14 11.29 2.93 -4.86
N ALA A 15 11.49 3.12 -3.55
CA ALA A 15 11.55 2.02 -2.58
C ALA A 15 10.21 1.31 -2.44
N GLY A 16 9.11 2.05 -2.31
CA GLY A 16 7.76 1.48 -2.18
C GLY A 16 7.29 0.69 -3.38
N VAL A 17 7.61 1.18 -4.58
CA VAL A 17 7.37 0.45 -5.83
C VAL A 17 8.07 -0.92 -5.80
N VAL A 18 9.36 -0.94 -5.45
CA VAL A 18 10.14 -2.19 -5.40
C VAL A 18 9.62 -3.11 -4.28
N HIS A 19 9.32 -2.58 -3.09
CA HIS A 19 8.74 -3.37 -2.00
C HIS A 19 7.44 -4.07 -2.43
N SER A 20 6.52 -3.35 -3.05
CA SER A 20 5.22 -3.85 -3.49
C SER A 20 5.36 -4.95 -4.53
N MET A 21 6.21 -4.73 -5.54
CA MET A 21 6.48 -5.73 -6.59
C MET A 21 7.16 -6.98 -6.03
N GLN A 22 8.17 -6.80 -5.18
CA GLN A 22 8.99 -7.89 -4.67
C GLN A 22 8.22 -8.77 -3.68
N ALA A 23 7.37 -8.18 -2.83
CA ALA A 23 6.55 -8.93 -1.88
C ALA A 23 5.65 -9.96 -2.58
N LEU A 24 4.88 -9.53 -3.60
CA LEU A 24 4.01 -10.46 -4.33
C LEU A 24 4.81 -11.46 -5.17
N TRP A 25 5.95 -11.04 -5.75
CA TRP A 25 6.83 -11.96 -6.47
C TRP A 25 7.34 -13.08 -5.55
N LEU A 26 7.79 -12.76 -4.34
CA LEU A 26 8.24 -13.74 -3.35
C LEU A 26 7.12 -14.71 -2.94
N LEU A 27 5.91 -14.21 -2.68
CA LEU A 27 4.75 -15.07 -2.39
C LEU A 27 4.49 -16.07 -3.53
N LYS A 28 4.57 -15.59 -4.78
CA LYS A 28 4.41 -16.44 -5.96
C LYS A 28 5.53 -17.50 -6.06
N GLN A 29 6.79 -17.11 -5.83
CA GLN A 29 7.92 -18.04 -5.82
C GLN A 29 7.81 -19.10 -4.71
N ALA A 30 7.27 -18.72 -3.55
CA ALA A 30 7.00 -19.63 -2.44
C ALA A 30 5.81 -20.59 -2.70
N GLY A 31 5.13 -20.48 -3.84
CA GLY A 31 3.97 -21.30 -4.18
C GLY A 31 2.71 -20.96 -3.40
N TYR A 32 2.64 -19.77 -2.81
CA TYR A 32 1.48 -19.32 -2.05
C TYR A 32 0.24 -19.24 -2.94
N GLN A 33 -0.87 -19.82 -2.49
CA GLN A 33 -2.15 -19.82 -3.18
C GLN A 33 -3.08 -18.82 -2.47
N PRO A 34 -3.24 -17.60 -2.99
CA PRO A 34 -4.03 -16.59 -2.30
C PRO A 34 -5.52 -16.92 -2.38
N ARG A 35 -6.22 -16.81 -1.25
CA ARG A 35 -7.68 -16.98 -1.18
C ARG A 35 -8.43 -15.85 -1.90
N HIS A 36 -7.82 -14.66 -1.96
CA HIS A 36 -8.37 -13.46 -2.58
C HIS A 36 -7.43 -12.94 -3.66
N THR A 37 -7.94 -12.12 -4.58
CA THR A 37 -7.09 -11.46 -5.57
C THR A 37 -6.15 -10.48 -4.87
N MET A 38 -4.84 -10.63 -5.08
CA MET A 38 -3.84 -9.62 -4.72
C MET A 38 -3.60 -8.71 -5.92
N ARG A 39 -3.56 -7.40 -5.70
CA ARG A 39 -3.34 -6.38 -6.74
C ARG A 39 -2.28 -5.41 -6.25
N ILE A 40 -1.27 -5.16 -7.08
CA ILE A 40 -0.37 -4.01 -6.92
C ILE A 40 -0.96 -2.86 -7.74
N VAL A 41 -1.03 -1.68 -7.13
CA VAL A 41 -1.38 -0.44 -7.82
C VAL A 41 -0.22 0.51 -7.60
N LEU A 42 0.34 1.04 -8.68
CA LEU A 42 1.37 2.07 -8.63
C LEU A 42 0.71 3.37 -9.03
N PHE A 43 0.39 4.21 -8.06
CA PHE A 43 -0.26 5.49 -8.32
C PHE A 43 0.71 6.44 -9.00
N ALA A 44 0.18 7.19 -9.97
CA ALA A 44 0.90 8.24 -10.66
C ALA A 44 0.37 9.60 -10.17
N ASN A 45 1.25 10.59 -10.18
CA ASN A 45 0.92 11.96 -9.82
C ASN A 45 0.42 12.09 -8.36
N GLU A 46 1.12 11.43 -7.45
CA GLU A 46 0.96 11.60 -6.01
C GLU A 46 1.41 13.01 -5.62
N GLU A 47 2.60 13.41 -6.09
CA GLU A 47 3.38 14.56 -5.60
C GLU A 47 2.76 15.92 -5.95
N PHE A 48 1.83 15.94 -6.92
CA PHE A 48 1.10 17.13 -7.35
C PHE A 48 -0.38 17.11 -6.93
N GLY A 49 -0.76 16.22 -6.00
CA GLY A 49 -2.08 16.26 -5.36
C GLY A 49 -2.93 14.99 -5.48
N LEU A 50 -2.30 13.81 -5.51
CA LEU A 50 -2.96 12.50 -5.41
C LEU A 50 -3.92 12.17 -6.56
N GLU A 51 -3.69 12.68 -7.77
CA GLU A 51 -4.66 12.52 -8.86
C GLU A 51 -4.87 11.06 -9.23
N GLY A 52 -3.80 10.27 -9.34
CA GLY A 52 -3.93 8.84 -9.66
C GLY A 52 -4.71 8.05 -8.61
N ALA A 53 -4.54 8.37 -7.33
CA ALA A 53 -5.29 7.72 -6.24
C ALA A 53 -6.76 8.13 -6.25
N ARG A 54 -7.06 9.42 -6.51
CA ARG A 54 -8.44 9.93 -6.62
C ARG A 54 -9.17 9.32 -7.80
N ASP A 55 -8.52 9.25 -8.96
CA ASP A 55 -9.08 8.64 -10.16
C ASP A 55 -9.31 7.15 -9.95
N TYR A 56 -8.37 6.45 -9.30
CA TYR A 56 -8.57 5.05 -8.93
C TYR A 56 -9.81 4.87 -8.04
N ALA A 57 -9.94 5.69 -6.99
CA ALA A 57 -11.10 5.64 -6.10
C ALA A 57 -12.41 5.96 -6.83
N ALA A 58 -12.41 6.95 -7.72
CA ALA A 58 -13.58 7.35 -8.50
C ALA A 58 -13.97 6.33 -9.57
N SER A 59 -12.98 5.68 -10.20
CA SER A 59 -13.21 4.66 -11.23
C SER A 59 -13.90 3.40 -10.69
N GLY A 60 -13.77 3.17 -9.38
CA GLY A 60 -14.38 2.05 -8.69
C GLY A 60 -13.77 0.71 -9.09
N LEU A 61 -14.44 -0.37 -8.70
CA LEU A 61 -14.06 -1.73 -9.06
C LEU A 61 -15.02 -2.34 -10.05
N GLU A 62 -14.53 -3.35 -10.75
CA GLU A 62 -15.37 -4.22 -11.58
C GLU A 62 -16.60 -4.72 -10.79
N PRO A 63 -17.78 -4.83 -11.43
CA PRO A 63 -18.99 -5.28 -10.78
C PRO A 63 -18.78 -6.58 -9.97
N GLY A 64 -19.19 -6.55 -8.70
CA GLY A 64 -19.06 -7.69 -7.77
C GLY A 64 -17.68 -7.83 -7.11
N ARG A 65 -16.75 -6.90 -7.32
CA ARG A 65 -15.48 -6.83 -6.58
C ARG A 65 -15.59 -5.87 -5.39
N ILE A 66 -14.92 -6.22 -4.31
CA ILE A 66 -14.76 -5.38 -3.11
C ILE A 66 -13.28 -5.29 -2.74
N HIS A 67 -12.88 -4.19 -2.11
CA HIS A 67 -11.61 -4.11 -1.40
C HIS A 67 -11.77 -4.65 0.02
N ILE A 68 -10.92 -5.60 0.38
CA ILE A 68 -10.90 -6.21 1.72
C ILE A 68 -9.94 -5.45 2.63
N ALA A 69 -8.77 -5.08 2.10
CA ALA A 69 -7.76 -4.29 2.77
C ALA A 69 -6.87 -3.59 1.73
N GLY A 70 -6.26 -2.48 2.13
CA GLY A 70 -5.20 -1.79 1.39
C GLY A 70 -3.99 -1.60 2.30
N VAL A 71 -2.79 -1.76 1.74
CA VAL A 71 -1.51 -1.49 2.40
C VAL A 71 -0.66 -0.68 1.43
N GLU A 72 -0.03 0.36 1.95
CA GLU A 72 0.84 1.28 1.22
C GLU A 72 2.23 1.28 1.84
N SER A 73 3.26 1.41 1.01
CA SER A 73 4.65 1.50 1.42
C SER A 73 5.25 2.75 0.82
N ASP A 74 5.17 3.88 1.51
CA ASP A 74 5.70 5.17 1.05
C ASP A 74 6.71 5.78 2.06
N GLY A 75 7.05 5.01 3.11
CA GLY A 75 7.94 5.46 4.19
C GLY A 75 9.44 5.31 3.91
N GLY A 76 9.86 5.16 2.65
CA GLY A 76 11.25 4.94 2.26
C GLY A 76 11.76 3.49 2.37
N SER A 77 13.07 3.32 2.20
CA SER A 77 13.76 2.03 2.11
C SER A 77 14.23 1.46 3.46
N GLY A 78 13.71 2.00 4.57
CA GLY A 78 14.04 1.54 5.91
C GLY A 78 13.55 0.11 6.14
N ALA A 79 14.20 -0.61 7.07
CA ALA A 79 13.71 -1.93 7.47
C ALA A 79 12.29 -1.80 8.05
N PRO A 80 11.29 -2.55 7.55
CA PRO A 80 9.92 -2.44 8.03
C PRO A 80 9.86 -2.81 9.51
N ARG A 81 9.28 -1.94 10.33
CA ARG A 81 9.16 -2.11 11.79
C ARG A 81 7.76 -2.56 12.23
N GLY A 82 6.76 -2.34 11.39
CA GLY A 82 5.37 -2.61 11.68
C GLY A 82 4.47 -1.85 10.71
N PHE A 83 3.16 -1.88 10.96
CA PHE A 83 2.16 -1.13 10.22
C PHE A 83 1.65 0.03 11.07
N SER A 84 1.40 1.17 10.43
CA SER A 84 0.65 2.29 11.00
C SER A 84 -0.74 2.32 10.41
N LEU A 85 -1.75 2.65 11.22
CA LEU A 85 -3.09 2.92 10.74
C LEU A 85 -3.34 4.44 10.68
N PRO A 86 -4.25 4.90 9.80
CA PRO A 86 -4.71 6.28 9.80
C PRO A 86 -5.24 6.71 11.17
N GLY A 87 -5.09 8.00 11.50
CA GLY A 87 -5.50 8.57 12.79
C GLY A 87 -6.94 8.26 13.20
N PHE A 88 -7.85 8.16 12.23
CA PHE A 88 -9.24 7.72 12.44
C PHE A 88 -9.34 6.41 13.24
N PHE A 89 -8.50 5.41 12.95
CA PHE A 89 -8.51 4.14 13.69
C PHE A 89 -7.97 4.29 15.12
N HIS A 90 -7.02 5.20 15.33
CA HIS A 90 -6.49 5.49 16.67
C HIS A 90 -7.53 6.17 17.56
N GLU A 91 -8.37 7.04 16.97
CA GLU A 91 -9.35 7.84 17.70
C GLU A 91 -10.68 7.12 17.88
N GLU A 92 -11.19 6.48 16.82
CA GLU A 92 -12.55 5.92 16.81
C GLU A 92 -12.59 4.40 16.98
N HIS A 93 -11.50 3.69 16.66
CA HIS A 93 -11.45 2.22 16.64
C HIS A 93 -10.19 1.62 17.28
N PRO A 94 -9.82 2.01 18.52
CA PRO A 94 -8.61 1.51 19.18
C PRO A 94 -8.62 -0.01 19.39
N GLU A 95 -9.79 -0.64 19.43
CA GLU A 95 -9.94 -2.10 19.49
C GLU A 95 -9.32 -2.81 18.28
N ILE A 96 -9.40 -2.21 17.09
CA ILE A 96 -8.79 -2.75 15.87
C ILE A 96 -7.28 -2.77 15.99
N ILE A 97 -6.69 -1.71 16.56
CA ILE A 97 -5.25 -1.64 16.82
C ILE A 97 -4.83 -2.71 17.82
N ALA A 98 -5.60 -2.87 18.90
CA ALA A 98 -5.32 -3.89 19.91
C ALA A 98 -5.34 -5.30 19.30
N GLU A 99 -6.34 -5.62 18.46
CA GLU A 99 -6.43 -6.91 17.78
C GLU A 99 -5.26 -7.12 16.80
N LEU A 100 -4.92 -6.12 15.98
CA LEU A 100 -3.80 -6.19 15.04
C LEU A 100 -2.47 -6.50 15.75
N ASN A 101 -2.23 -5.90 16.92
CA ASN A 101 -1.05 -6.15 17.75
C ASN A 101 -0.99 -7.57 18.32
N THR A 102 -2.08 -8.34 18.29
CA THR A 102 -2.06 -9.76 18.70
C THR A 102 -1.78 -10.71 17.54
N LEU A 103 -2.00 -10.26 16.31
CA LEU A 103 -1.86 -11.06 15.09
C LEU A 103 -0.45 -10.99 14.49
N LEU A 104 0.31 -9.94 14.82
CA LEU A 104 1.66 -9.64 14.32
C LEU A 104 2.71 -9.76 15.42
#